data_AF-R6RNW1-F1
#
_entry.id   AF-R6RNW1-F1
#
_cell.length_a   1.000
_cell.length_b   1.000
_cell.length_c   1.000
_cell.angle_alpha   90.00
_cell.angle_beta   90.00
_cell.angle_gamma   90.00
#
_symmetry.space_group_name_H-M   'P 1'
#
loop_
_entity.id
_entity.type
_entity.pdbx_description
1 polymer ?
#
loop_
_entity_poly.entity_id
_entity_poly.type
_entity_poly.pdbx_seq_one_letter_code
_entity_poly.pdbx_strand_id
1 'polypeptide(L)' 'MKREYPVEMVERAVHGMLPKGRLGRQIESKLFVYEGAEHKQVAQNPEVLTLKF' A
#
# COMPACT_ATOMS: atom_id res chain seq x y z
N MET A 1 -17.11 -10.54 -3.13
CA MET A 1 -16.48 -9.21 -3.22
C MET A 1 -15.50 -8.88 -2.08
N LYS A 2 -15.89 -8.54 -0.84
CA LYS A 2 -14.91 -8.14 0.22
C LYS A 2 -13.90 -9.22 0.64
N ARG A 3 -14.22 -10.51 0.48
CA ARG A 3 -13.37 -11.63 0.91
C ARG A 3 -12.34 -12.08 -0.13
N GLU A 4 -12.45 -11.63 -1.38
CA GLU A 4 -11.68 -12.21 -2.49
C GLU A 4 -10.44 -11.40 -2.85
N TYR A 5 -10.37 -10.10 -2.47
CA TYR A 5 -9.29 -9.20 -2.88
C TYR A 5 -8.90 -8.20 -1.77
N PRO A 6 -8.38 -8.65 -0.62
CA PRO A 6 -8.03 -7.76 0.49
C PRO A 6 -6.93 -6.75 0.12
N VAL A 7 -5.94 -7.16 -0.67
CA VAL A 7 -4.83 -6.32 -1.14
C VAL A 7 -5.33 -5.21 -2.06
N GLU A 8 -6.06 -5.57 -3.10
CA GLU A 8 -6.57 -4.63 -4.10
C GLU A 8 -7.52 -3.59 -3.48
N MET A 9 -8.29 -3.97 -2.46
CA MET A 9 -9.17 -3.06 -1.75
C MET A 9 -8.40 -1.90 -1.10
N VAL A 10 -7.26 -2.19 -0.46
CA VAL A 10 -6.41 -1.18 0.17
C VAL A 10 -5.71 -0.33 -0.88
N GLU A 11 -5.15 -0.96 -1.92
CA GLU A 11 -4.50 -0.25 -3.03
C GLU A 11 -5.44 0.76 -3.71
N ARG A 12 -6.67 0.33 -4.01
CA ARG A 12 -7.70 1.21 -4.61
C ARG A 12 -8.10 2.35 -3.69
N ALA A 13 -8.21 2.11 -2.38
CA ALA A 13 -8.51 3.15 -1.40
C ALA A 13 -7.41 4.22 -1.39
N VAL A 14 -6.14 3.80 -1.35
CA VAL A 14 -4.99 4.73 -1.38
C VAL A 14 -4.92 5.46 -2.73
N HIS A 15 -5.10 4.76 -3.85
CA HIS A 15 -5.15 5.38 -5.19
C HIS A 15 -6.23 6.47 -5.30
N GLY A 16 -7.37 6.26 -4.64
CA GLY A 16 -8.45 7.24 -4.54
C GLY A 16 -8.02 8.56 -3.88
N MET A 17 -7.10 8.50 -2.91
CA MET A 17 -6.60 9.64 -2.14
C MET A 17 -5.41 10.38 -2.81
N LEU A 18 -4.81 9.80 -3.87
CA LEU A 18 -3.67 10.40 -4.56
C LEU A 18 -4.08 11.42 -5.64
N PRO A 19 -3.22 12.41 -5.95
CA PRO A 19 -3.46 13.37 -7.02
C PRO A 19 -3.57 12.68 -8.38
N LYS A 20 -4.54 13.08 -9.20
CA LYS A 20 -4.74 12.47 -10.52
C LYS A 20 -3.66 12.93 -11.51
N GLY A 21 -3.02 11.99 -12.21
CA GLY A 21 -2.03 12.26 -13.24
C GLY A 21 -0.76 11.42 -13.12
N ARG A 22 0.31 11.86 -13.79
CA ARG A 22 1.60 11.15 -13.82
C ARG A 22 2.24 11.03 -12.43
N LEU A 23 2.15 12.09 -11.62
CA LEU A 23 2.70 12.11 -10.26
C LEU A 23 2.00 11.09 -9.35
N GLY A 24 0.66 11.02 -9.39
CA GLY A 24 -0.09 10.03 -8.61
C GLY A 24 0.33 8.60 -8.94
N ARG A 25 0.51 8.27 -10.23
CA ARG A 25 0.98 6.96 -10.67
C ARG A 25 2.39 6.63 -10.17
N GLN A 26 3.28 7.63 -10.08
CA GLN A 26 4.63 7.44 -9.51
C GLN A 26 4.63 7.26 -7.99
N ILE A 27 3.64 7.84 -7.29
CA ILE A 27 3.48 7.64 -5.85
C ILE A 27 2.90 6.24 -5.61
N GLU A 28 1.87 5.87 -6.37
CA GLU A 28 1.21 4.56 -6.30
C GLU A 28 2.22 3.41 -6.49
N SER A 29 3.18 3.53 -7.40
CA SER A 29 4.18 2.49 -7.64
C SER A 29 5.12 2.20 -6.45
N LYS A 30 5.10 3.04 -5.41
CA LYS A 30 5.89 2.85 -4.18
C LYS A 30 5.11 2.14 -3.07
N LEU A 31 3.80 1.96 -3.24
CA LEU A 31 2.95 1.25 -2.29
C LEU A 31 3.05 -0.25 -2.53
N PHE A 32 3.32 -1.01 -1.48
CA PHE A 32 3.30 -2.48 -1.51
C PHE A 32 2.39 -2.97 -0.38
N VAL A 33 1.27 -3.58 -0.73
CA VAL A 33 0.31 -4.13 0.24
C VAL A 33 0.43 -5.66 0.26
N TYR A 34 0.46 -6.23 1.45
CA TYR A 34 0.53 -7.67 1.67
C TYR A 34 -0.65 -8.11 2.55
N GLU A 35 -1.23 -9.28 2.25
CA GLU A 35 -2.33 -9.85 3.04
C GLU A 35 -1.82 -10.46 4.38
N GLY A 36 -0.60 -10.99 4.38
CA GLY A 36 0.03 -11.62 5.53
C GLY A 36 1.00 -10.70 6.29
N ALA A 37 1.60 -11.23 7.35
CA ALA A 37 2.57 -10.52 8.18
C ALA A 37 3.98 -10.38 7.53
N GLU A 38 4.23 -11.12 6.45
CA GLU A 38 5.52 -11.14 5.76
C GLU A 38 5.54 -10.19 4.55
N HIS A 39 6.69 -9.56 4.30
CA HIS A 39 6.93 -8.68 3.15
C HIS A 39 8.25 -9.02 2.47
N LYS A 40 8.35 -8.82 1.15
CA LYS A 40 9.53 -9.20 0.36
C LYS A 40 10.74 -8.26 0.57
N GLN A 41 10.51 -7.04 1.05
CA GLN A 41 11.51 -5.97 1.16
C GLN A 41 12.38 -6.05 2.43
N VAL A 42 12.70 -7.25 2.92
CA VAL A 42 13.48 -7.44 4.16
C VAL A 42 14.85 -6.74 4.10
N ALA A 43 15.50 -6.74 2.93
CA ALA A 43 16.80 -6.11 2.73
C ALA A 43 16.80 -4.57 2.87
N GLN A 44 15.63 -3.93 2.85
CA GLN A 44 15.51 -2.47 2.96
C GLN A 44 15.53 -1.98 4.41
N ASN A 45 15.59 -2.90 5.40
CA ASN A 45 15.53 -2.59 6.83
C ASN A 45 14.40 -1.61 7.19
N PRO A 46 13.13 -1.95 6.90
CA PRO A 46 12.02 -1.03 7.15
C PRO A 46 11.82 -0.77 8.65
N GLU A 47 11.49 0.48 8.99
CA GLU A 47 11.17 0.88 10.35
C GLU A 47 9.66 0.76 10.61
N VAL A 48 9.29 0.32 11.81
CA VAL A 48 7.88 0.19 12.22
C VAL A 48 7.30 1.55 12.52
N LEU A 49 6.25 1.94 11.79
CA LEU A 49 5.48 3.15 12.05
C LEU A 49 4.21 2.84 12.86
N THR A 50 4.17 3.26 14.12
CA THR A 50 2.98 3.14 14.97
C THR A 50 2.08 4.38 14.81
N LEU A 51 0.82 4.16 14.44
CA LEU A 51 -0.19 5.23 14.41
C LEU A 51 -0.62 5.57 15.84
N LYS A 52 -0.39 6.83 16.25
CA LYS A 52 -0.93 7.38 17.49
C LYS A 52 -2.26 8.06 17.15
N PHE A 53 -3.35 7.57 17.73
CA PHE A 53 -4.66 8.19 17.64
C PHE A 53 -4.93 9.03 18.89
#